data_AF-A0A7D8UB31-F1
#
_entry.id   AF-A0A7D8UB31-F1
#
_cell.length_a   1.000
_cell.length_b   1.000
_cell.length_c   1.000
_cell.angle_alpha   90.00
_cell.angle_beta   90.00
_cell.angle_gamma   90.00
#
_symmetry.space_group_name_H-M   'P 1'
#
loop_
_entity.id
_entity.type
_entity.pdbx_description
1 polymer ?
#
loop_
_entity_poly.entity_id
_entity_poly.type
_entity_poly.pdbx_seq_one_letter_code
_entity_poly.pdbx_strand_id
1 'polypeptide(L)'
;MPTPRHSVGPCPSCGDGLGGIRIYTSPGGTTYPLVVCDECDAVWTEPDLSRRPTFPDPEDARSPIDGQPLWGADSHWADLAECAACGWLAQVDPTLHHHGPLPADDDPLATPPADVPPADVPAADVPPADHGDAS
;
A
#
# COMPACT_ATOMS: atom_id res chain seq x y z
N MET A 1 -9.56 9.57 -13.87
CA MET A 1 -8.56 8.68 -13.24
C MET A 1 -9.30 7.62 -12.45
N PRO A 2 -8.76 6.42 -12.21
CA PRO A 2 -9.42 5.48 -11.31
C PRO A 2 -9.51 6.14 -9.91
N THR A 3 -10.65 5.96 -9.27
CA THR A 3 -10.95 6.42 -7.91
C THR A 3 -10.25 5.54 -6.87
N PRO A 4 -9.95 6.06 -5.66
CA PRO A 4 -9.35 5.26 -4.59
C PRO A 4 -10.20 4.06 -4.21
N ARG A 5 -9.54 2.94 -3.89
CA ARG A 5 -10.22 1.73 -3.38
C ARG A 5 -10.50 1.84 -1.89
N HIS A 6 -9.48 2.26 -1.14
CA HIS A 6 -9.48 2.42 0.31
C HIS A 6 -9.01 3.82 0.67
N SER A 7 -9.74 4.47 1.56
CA SER A 7 -9.52 5.86 1.95
C SER A 7 -9.37 5.99 3.46
N VAL A 8 -8.57 6.95 3.90
CA VAL A 8 -8.38 7.28 5.33
C VAL A 8 -9.44 8.27 5.83
N GLY A 9 -9.99 9.09 4.93
CA GLY A 9 -10.97 10.11 5.29
C GLY A 9 -11.20 11.14 4.18
N PRO A 10 -12.10 12.11 4.39
CA PRO A 10 -12.29 13.25 3.51
C PRO A 10 -11.09 14.19 3.57
N CYS A 11 -10.74 14.79 2.43
CA CYS A 11 -9.59 15.66 2.30
C CYS A 11 -9.84 17.02 2.98
N PRO A 12 -9.03 17.40 4.00
CA PRO A 12 -9.20 18.69 4.68
C PRO A 12 -8.70 19.88 3.87
N SER A 13 -7.94 19.65 2.79
CA SER A 13 -7.37 20.71 1.97
C SER A 13 -8.39 21.29 0.98
N CYS A 14 -9.14 20.44 0.30
CA CYS A 14 -10.14 20.87 -0.68
C CYS A 14 -11.59 20.73 -0.17
N GLY A 15 -11.85 19.89 0.83
CA GLY A 15 -13.18 19.66 1.40
C GLY A 15 -14.06 18.66 0.63
N ASP A 16 -13.68 18.32 -0.60
CA ASP A 16 -14.53 17.51 -1.50
C ASP A 16 -13.96 16.11 -1.79
N GLY A 17 -12.63 15.98 -1.94
CA GLY A 17 -11.98 14.72 -2.31
C GLY A 17 -11.77 13.75 -1.15
N LEU A 18 -11.38 12.52 -1.47
CA LEU A 18 -11.03 11.48 -0.52
C LEU A 18 -9.52 11.28 -0.46
N GLY A 19 -8.98 11.17 0.75
CA GLY A 19 -7.59 10.78 0.99
C GLY A 19 -7.43 9.27 0.79
N GLY A 20 -7.19 8.86 -0.45
CA GLY A 20 -6.99 7.47 -0.86
C GLY A 20 -5.59 6.96 -0.54
N ILE A 21 -5.46 5.68 -0.19
CA ILE A 21 -4.14 5.05 0.00
C ILE A 21 -3.58 4.61 -1.35
N ARG A 22 -2.44 5.18 -1.71
CA ARG A 22 -1.71 4.88 -2.94
C ARG A 22 -0.39 4.21 -2.61
N ILE A 23 -0.06 3.18 -3.38
CA ILE A 23 1.23 2.51 -3.33
C ILE A 23 2.09 2.99 -4.50
N TYR A 24 3.38 3.20 -4.26
CA TYR A 24 4.37 3.25 -5.33
C TYR A 24 5.60 2.43 -4.97
N THR A 25 6.25 1.85 -5.98
CA THR A 25 7.48 1.07 -5.81
C THR A 25 8.66 1.83 -6.40
N SER A 26 9.65 2.12 -5.55
CA SER A 26 10.90 2.74 -5.98
C SER A 26 11.72 1.78 -6.85
N PRO A 27 12.66 2.27 -7.69
CA PRO A 27 13.53 1.43 -8.52
C PRO A 27 14.36 0.40 -7.73
N GLY A 28 14.57 0.60 -6.43
CA GLY A 28 15.22 -0.34 -5.53
C GLY A 28 14.32 -1.49 -5.03
N GLY A 29 13.07 -1.55 -5.50
CA GLY A 29 12.06 -2.53 -5.08
C GLY A 29 11.41 -2.22 -3.72
N THR A 30 11.74 -1.07 -3.11
CA THR A 30 11.08 -0.64 -1.88
C THR A 30 9.75 0.00 -2.21
N THR A 31 8.70 -0.53 -1.59
CA THR A 31 7.32 -0.05 -1.75
C THR A 31 6.95 0.92 -0.63
N TYR A 32 6.32 2.03 -0.99
CA TYR A 32 5.93 3.08 -0.06
C TYR A 32 4.42 3.36 -0.16
N PRO A 33 3.71 3.36 0.97
CA PRO A 33 2.36 3.87 1.04
C PRO A 33 2.35 5.39 1.17
N LEU A 34 1.40 6.04 0.50
CA LEU A 34 1.08 7.45 0.62
C LEU A 34 -0.44 7.61 0.72
N VAL A 35 -0.91 8.66 1.38
CA VAL A 35 -2.28 9.12 1.20
C VAL A 35 -2.29 10.21 0.14
N VAL A 36 -3.18 10.09 -0.83
CA VAL A 36 -3.30 11.00 -1.97
C VAL A 36 -4.77 11.41 -2.11
N CYS A 37 -5.04 12.71 -2.13
CA CYS A 37 -6.37 13.22 -2.45
C CYS A 37 -6.66 13.03 -3.94
N ASP A 38 -7.80 12.44 -4.28
CA ASP A 38 -8.22 12.17 -5.66
C ASP A 38 -8.69 13.40 -6.45
N GLU A 39 -8.97 14.52 -5.77
CA GLU A 39 -9.43 15.77 -6.40
C GLU A 39 -8.34 16.85 -6.52
N CYS A 40 -7.49 17.01 -5.49
CA CYS A 40 -6.51 18.12 -5.43
C CYS A 40 -5.06 17.66 -5.35
N ASP A 41 -4.80 16.36 -5.47
CA ASP A 41 -3.46 15.74 -5.45
C ASP A 41 -2.63 16.04 -4.19
N ALA A 42 -3.24 16.50 -3.11
CA ALA A 42 -2.57 16.64 -1.82
C ALA A 42 -2.04 15.28 -1.35
N VAL A 43 -0.79 15.25 -0.88
CA VAL A 43 -0.07 14.02 -0.47
C VAL A 43 0.31 14.07 1.00
N TRP A 44 0.07 12.97 1.71
CA TRP A 44 0.57 12.71 3.07
C TRP A 44 1.42 11.43 3.07
N THR A 45 2.51 11.46 3.83
CA THR A 45 3.43 10.31 3.99
C THR A 45 3.01 9.36 5.12
N GLU A 46 1.98 9.73 5.88
CA GLU A 46 1.41 8.97 6.98
C GLU A 46 -0.12 8.95 6.83
N PRO A 47 -0.82 7.94 7.37
CA PRO A 47 -2.27 7.83 7.30
C PRO A 47 -2.95 8.74 8.34
N ASP A 48 -2.55 10.01 8.37
CA ASP A 48 -3.01 11.04 9.30
C ASP A 48 -3.29 12.34 8.54
N LEU A 49 -4.55 12.51 8.13
CA LEU A 49 -5.01 13.70 7.40
C LEU A 49 -4.98 14.98 8.25
N SER A 50 -4.79 14.89 9.57
CA SER A 50 -4.62 16.09 10.40
C SER A 50 -3.26 16.77 10.18
N ARG A 51 -2.30 16.06 9.57
CA ARG A 51 -0.99 16.62 9.22
C ARG A 51 -1.10 17.52 8.00
N ARG A 52 -0.09 18.39 7.86
CA ARG A 52 0.04 19.24 6.68
C ARG A 52 0.43 18.37 5.47
N PRO A 53 -0.33 18.42 4.36
CA PRO A 53 0.08 17.75 3.13
C PRO A 53 1.20 18.49 2.41
N THR A 54 1.83 17.78 1.49
CA THR A 54 2.61 18.32 0.40
C THR A 54 1.78 18.35 -0.88
N PHE A 55 1.96 19.37 -1.71
CA PHE A 55 1.36 19.42 -3.04
C PHE A 55 2.48 19.18 -4.07
N PRO A 56 2.41 18.09 -4.85
CA PRO A 56 3.39 17.83 -5.89
C PRO A 56 3.27 18.86 -7.02
N ASP A 57 4.34 18.99 -7.80
CA ASP A 57 4.31 19.76 -9.04
C ASP A 57 3.35 19.08 -10.03
N PRO A 58 2.36 19.79 -10.60
CA PRO A 58 1.40 19.18 -11.52
C PRO A 58 2.02 18.72 -12.84
N GLU A 59 3.17 19.30 -13.25
CA GLU A 59 3.88 18.90 -14.47
C GLU A 59 4.87 17.75 -14.22
N ASP A 60 5.32 17.59 -12.97
CA ASP A 60 6.34 16.62 -12.56
C ASP A 60 6.12 16.11 -11.12
N ALA A 61 5.03 15.38 -10.92
CA ALA A 61 4.61 14.94 -9.60
C ALA A 61 5.54 13.88 -9.00
N ARG A 62 6.30 14.28 -7.98
CA ARG A 62 7.31 13.46 -7.31
C ARG A 62 6.99 13.19 -5.85
N SER A 63 7.38 12.00 -5.39
CA SER A 63 7.22 11.58 -4.01
C SER A 63 8.05 12.48 -3.09
N PRO A 64 7.48 12.97 -1.98
CA PRO A 64 8.22 13.70 -0.96
C PRO A 64 9.18 12.81 -0.16
N ILE A 65 9.11 11.48 -0.30
CA ILE A 65 9.97 10.53 0.42
C ILE A 65 11.33 10.38 -0.30
N ASP A 66 11.32 10.14 -1.60
CA ASP A 66 12.51 9.73 -2.37
C ASP A 66 12.62 10.38 -3.77
N GLY A 67 11.70 11.30 -4.12
CA GLY A 67 11.69 12.02 -5.39
C GLY A 67 11.28 11.19 -6.61
N GLN A 68 10.84 9.94 -6.43
CA GLN A 68 10.37 9.09 -7.52
C GLN A 68 9.01 9.57 -8.08
N PRO A 69 8.69 9.29 -9.34
CA PRO A 69 7.37 9.64 -9.90
C PRO A 69 6.23 9.03 -9.08
N LEU A 70 5.22 9.85 -8.74
CA LEU A 70 4.01 9.39 -8.02
C LEU A 70 3.05 8.59 -8.90
N TRP A 71 3.18 8.76 -10.21
CA TRP A 71 2.29 8.18 -11.21
C TRP A 71 3.10 7.28 -12.15
N GLY A 72 2.47 6.24 -12.70
CA GLY A 72 3.09 5.33 -13.63
C GLY A 72 2.69 3.88 -13.39
N ALA A 73 3.40 2.96 -14.04
CA ALA A 73 3.11 1.51 -13.96
C ALA A 73 3.40 0.93 -12.57
N ASP A 74 4.38 1.48 -11.86
CA ASP A 74 4.80 1.02 -10.52
C ASP A 74 4.01 1.71 -9.40
N SER A 75 2.86 2.32 -9.73
CA SER A 75 2.00 2.97 -8.76
C SER A 75 0.52 2.73 -9.00
N HIS A 76 -0.19 2.37 -7.94
CA HIS A 76 -1.59 1.98 -7.98
C HIS A 76 -2.29 2.33 -6.66
N TRP A 77 -3.63 2.28 -6.67
CA TRP A 77 -4.41 2.37 -5.44
C TRP A 77 -4.29 1.07 -4.66
N ALA A 78 -4.01 1.18 -3.37
CA ALA A 78 -3.78 0.04 -2.51
C ALA A 78 -5.00 -0.89 -2.46
N ASP A 79 -4.78 -2.19 -2.36
CA ASP A 79 -5.79 -3.15 -1.87
C ASP A 79 -5.72 -3.31 -0.33
N LEU A 80 -6.62 -4.11 0.26
CA LEU A 80 -6.61 -4.33 1.71
C LEU A 80 -5.36 -5.08 2.21
N ALA A 81 -4.81 -5.99 1.40
CA ALA A 81 -3.62 -6.76 1.78
C ALA A 81 -2.39 -5.86 1.86
N GLU A 82 -2.25 -4.91 0.94
CA GLU A 82 -1.22 -3.88 0.96
C GLU A 82 -1.41 -2.91 2.12
N CYS A 83 -2.66 -2.48 2.39
CA CYS A 83 -2.97 -1.67 3.57
C CYS A 83 -2.59 -2.39 4.87
N ALA A 84 -2.78 -3.71 4.95
CA ALA A 84 -2.37 -4.52 6.09
C ALA A 84 -0.83 -4.64 6.16
N ALA A 85 -0.17 -4.91 5.04
CA ALA A 85 1.28 -5.07 4.95
C ALA A 85 2.05 -3.81 5.37
N CYS A 86 1.50 -2.62 5.09
CA CYS A 86 2.08 -1.35 5.55
C CYS A 86 1.62 -0.92 6.95
N GLY A 87 0.74 -1.69 7.60
CA GLY A 87 0.23 -1.41 8.95
C GLY A 87 -0.81 -0.29 9.01
N TRP A 88 -1.46 0.06 7.89
CA TRP A 88 -2.42 1.17 7.77
C TRP A 88 -3.88 0.72 7.77
N LEU A 89 -4.13 -0.60 7.86
CA LEU A 89 -5.49 -1.16 7.81
C LEU A 89 -6.42 -0.56 8.88
N ALA A 90 -5.89 -0.21 10.06
CA ALA A 90 -6.68 0.38 11.14
C ALA A 90 -7.10 1.84 10.89
N GLN A 91 -6.51 2.50 9.89
CA GLN A 91 -6.77 3.89 9.50
C GLN A 91 -7.67 3.98 8.27
N VAL A 92 -7.94 2.86 7.59
CA VAL A 92 -8.92 2.82 6.50
C VAL A 92 -10.32 3.05 7.09
N ASP A 93 -11.05 4.00 6.52
CA ASP A 93 -12.45 4.22 6.83
C ASP A 93 -13.33 3.27 5.98
N PRO A 94 -13.97 2.26 6.59
CA PRO A 94 -14.77 1.27 5.87
C PRO A 94 -16.11 1.82 5.38
N THR A 95 -16.41 3.10 5.61
CA THR A 95 -17.60 3.76 5.06
C THR A 95 -17.27 4.52 3.77
N LEU A 96 -15.98 4.74 3.50
CA LEU A 96 -15.46 5.49 2.36
C LEU A 96 -14.86 4.54 1.32
N HIS A 97 -15.69 3.62 0.85
CA HIS A 97 -15.34 2.69 -0.22
C HIS A 97 -15.74 3.23 -1.60
N HIS A 98 -15.00 2.75 -2.60
CA HIS A 98 -15.36 2.89 -3.99
C HIS A 98 -16.82 2.45 -4.26
N HIS A 99 -17.66 3.32 -4.84
CA HIS A 99 -19.05 3.02 -5.23
C HIS A 99 -19.19 2.12 -6.48
N GLY A 100 -18.15 1.39 -6.87
CA GLY A 100 -18.12 0.48 -8.02
C GLY A 100 -17.80 -0.96 -7.60
N PRO A 101 -17.81 -1.92 -8.55
CA PRO A 101 -17.46 -3.30 -8.25
C PRO A 101 -16.06 -3.35 -7.61
N LEU A 102 -15.96 -3.84 -6.37
CA LEU A 102 -14.68 -4.18 -5.79
C LEU A 102 -14.05 -5.25 -6.71
N PRO A 103 -12.76 -5.14 -7.05
CA PRO A 103 -12.07 -6.21 -7.74
C PRO A 103 -12.13 -7.47 -6.87
N ALA A 104 -12.18 -8.64 -7.51
CA ALA A 104 -12.39 -9.93 -6.82
C ALA A 104 -11.33 -10.22 -5.74
N ASP A 105 -10.17 -9.56 -5.84
CA ASP A 105 -9.03 -9.70 -4.94
C ASP A 105 -9.16 -8.87 -3.64
N ASP A 106 -10.18 -8.00 -3.52
CA ASP A 106 -10.45 -7.17 -2.33
C ASP A 106 -11.42 -7.84 -1.32
N ASP A 107 -11.75 -9.12 -1.48
CA ASP A 107 -12.49 -9.89 -0.48
C ASP A 107 -11.52 -10.44 0.58
N PRO A 108 -11.55 -9.95 1.84
CA PRO A 108 -10.69 -10.45 2.91
C PRO A 108 -11.00 -11.92 3.30
N LEU A 109 -12.07 -12.50 2.77
CA LEU A 109 -12.46 -13.91 2.92
C LEU A 109 -12.23 -14.73 1.63
N ALA A 110 -11.79 -14.11 0.53
CA ALA A 110 -11.42 -14.86 -0.66
C ALA A 110 -10.24 -15.77 -0.34
N THR A 111 -10.49 -17.07 -0.44
CA THR A 111 -9.44 -18.09 -0.36
C THR A 111 -8.49 -17.87 -1.55
N PRO A 112 -7.16 -17.87 -1.37
CA PRO A 112 -6.25 -17.78 -2.51
C PRO A 112 -6.59 -18.87 -3.53
N PRO A 113 -6.43 -18.62 -4.84
CA PRO A 113 -6.71 -19.62 -5.86
C PRO A 113 -5.90 -20.88 -5.54
N ALA A 114 -6.57 -22.03 -5.56
CA ALA A 114 -6.04 -23.34 -5.14
C ALA A 114 -4.88 -23.89 -5.99
N ASP A 115 -4.28 -23.06 -6.86
CA ASP A 115 -3.28 -23.44 -7.86
C ASP A 115 -1.95 -22.67 -7.72
N VAL A 116 -1.68 -22.04 -6.57
CA VAL A 116 -0.30 -21.62 -6.25
C VAL A 116 0.42 -22.85 -5.68
N PRO A 117 1.32 -23.52 -6.42
CA PRO A 117 2.16 -24.54 -5.81
C PRO A 117 2.97 -23.87 -4.69
N PRO A 118 3.17 -24.54 -3.55
CA PRO A 118 3.96 -23.98 -2.46
C PRO A 118 5.32 -23.59 -3.02
N ALA A 119 5.75 -22.35 -2.72
CA ALA A 119 7.10 -21.92 -3.01
C ALA A 119 8.06 -22.97 -2.43
N ASP A 120 8.93 -23.52 -3.27
CA ASP A 120 10.01 -24.41 -2.87
C ASP A 120 10.82 -23.67 -1.81
N VAL A 121 10.60 -24.02 -0.55
CA VAL A 121 11.42 -23.56 0.57
C VAL A 121 12.71 -24.33 0.44
N PRO A 122 13.87 -23.72 0.12
CA PRO A 122 15.12 -24.46 0.11
C PRO A 122 15.32 -25.03 1.52
N ALA A 123 15.50 -26.36 1.57
CA ALA A 123 15.73 -27.08 2.82
C ALA A 123 16.88 -26.42 3.57
N ALA A 124 16.60 -25.95 4.80
CA ALA A 124 17.63 -25.47 5.70
C ALA A 124 18.61 -26.62 5.96
N ASP A 125 19.87 -26.40 5.62
CA ASP A 125 20.99 -27.27 5.95
C ASP A 125 21.03 -27.47 7.47
N VAL A 126 20.71 -28.69 7.92
CA VAL A 126 20.80 -29.08 9.32
C VAL A 126 22.27 -29.37 9.61
N PRO A 127 22.95 -28.61 10.48
CA PRO A 127 24.32 -28.93 10.84
C PRO A 127 24.37 -30.26 11.63
N PRO A 128 25.40 -31.10 11.42
CA PRO A 128 25.50 -32.39 12.11
C PRO A 128 25.69 -32.19 13.61
N ALA A 129 25.00 -33.03 14.39
CA ALA A 129 25.09 -33.07 15.84
C ALA A 129 26.50 -33.52 16.30
N ASP A 130 27.07 -32.74 17.20
CA ASP A 130 28.35 -33.00 17.87
C ASP A 130 28.19 -34.18 18.85
N HIS A 131 28.92 -35.27 18.60
CA HIS A 131 28.99 -36.41 19.52
C HIS A 131 30.05 -36.12 20.58
N GLY A 132 29.62 -35.52 21.69
CA GLY A 132 30.39 -35.43 22.91
C GLY A 132 30.58 -36.81 23.55
N ASP A 133 31.79 -37.35 23.42
CA ASP A 133 32.28 -38.52 24.12
C ASP A 133 32.57 -38.15 25.59
N ALA A 134 31.91 -38.82 26.54
CA ALA A 134 32.15 -38.65 27.96
C ALA A 134 32.97 -39.85 28.46
N SER A 135 34.23 -39.59 28.78
CA SER A 135 35.13 -40.48 29.52
C SER A 135 34.80 -40.55 31.01
#